data_AF-A0A6N7SBK9-F1
#
_entry.id   AF-A0A6N7SBK9-F1
#
_cell.length_a   1.000
_cell.length_b   1.000
_cell.length_c   1.000
_cell.angle_alpha   90.00
_cell.angle_beta   90.00
_cell.angle_gamma   90.00
#
_symmetry.space_group_name_H-M   'P 1'
#
loop_
_entity.id
_entity.type
_entity.pdbx_description
1 polymer ?
#
loop_
_entity_poly.entity_id
_entity_poly.type
_entity_poly.pdbx_seq_one_letter_code
_entity_poly.pdbx_strand_id
1 'polypeptide(L)'
;MLKEELESLIGQQVTGDQYDLINHVYMWHPADFSKQSIANLWKMGGQEIFKELTSAADHMCELETHISQLKQQLGNAKANYDSIKAGYMNNAQD
;
A
#
# COMPACT_ATOMS: atom_id res chain seq x y z
N MET A 1 9.42 6.46 0.30
CA MET A 1 10.57 7.30 0.76
C MET A 1 10.69 8.50 -0.17
N LEU A 2 11.38 9.59 0.21
CA LEU A 2 11.58 10.70 -0.75
C LEU A 2 12.64 10.32 -1.81
N LYS A 3 12.50 10.84 -3.03
CA LYS A 3 13.45 10.57 -4.12
C LYS A 3 14.87 11.02 -3.76
N GLU A 4 15.02 12.23 -3.24
CA GLU A 4 16.31 12.79 -2.82
C GLU A 4 16.98 11.96 -1.72
N GLU A 5 16.18 11.38 -0.83
CA GLU A 5 16.66 10.48 0.23
C GLU A 5 17.21 9.18 -0.37
N LEU A 6 16.47 8.59 -1.31
CA LEU A 6 16.93 7.41 -2.04
C LEU A 6 18.24 7.70 -2.78
N GLU A 7 18.30 8.79 -3.55
CA GLU A 7 19.47 9.22 -4.34
C GLU A 7 20.70 9.44 -3.45
N SER A 8 20.51 10.02 -2.27
CA SER A 8 21.56 10.18 -1.26
C SER A 8 22.09 8.83 -0.75
N LEU A 9 21.20 7.87 -0.46
CA LEU A 9 21.59 6.52 -0.01
C LEU A 9 22.31 5.72 -1.10
N ILE A 10 21.88 5.86 -2.36
CA ILE A 10 22.48 5.14 -3.49
C ILE A 10 23.74 5.83 -4.02
N GLY A 11 23.90 7.13 -3.79
CA GLY A 11 25.03 7.93 -4.29
C GLY A 11 24.95 8.21 -5.80
N GLN A 12 23.77 8.11 -6.39
CA GLN A 12 23.52 8.32 -7.82
C GLN A 12 22.10 8.85 -8.04
N GLN A 13 21.88 9.52 -9.17
CA GLN A 13 20.54 9.93 -9.58
C GLN A 13 19.76 8.77 -10.19
N VAL A 14 18.44 8.80 -10.04
CA VAL A 14 17.52 7.88 -10.69
C VAL A 14 16.48 8.64 -11.50
N THR A 15 16.00 8.03 -12.58
CA THR A 15 14.87 8.58 -13.36
C THR A 15 13.58 8.55 -12.53
N GLY A 16 12.54 9.26 -13.00
CA GLY A 16 11.21 9.21 -12.37
C GLY A 16 10.67 7.78 -12.31
N ASP A 17 10.67 7.10 -13.46
CA ASP A 17 10.17 5.71 -13.57
C ASP A 17 10.92 4.73 -12.67
N GLN A 18 12.24 4.89 -12.54
CA GLN A 18 13.05 4.06 -11.62
C GLN A 18 12.69 4.35 -10.17
N TYR A 19 12.51 5.62 -9.81
CA TYR A 19 12.07 5.98 -8.47
C TYR A 19 10.68 5.42 -8.16
N ASP A 20 9.74 5.51 -9.10
CA ASP A 20 8.38 4.99 -8.91
C ASP A 20 8.38 3.48 -8.69
N LEU A 21 9.18 2.75 -9.48
CA LEU A 21 9.40 1.32 -9.32
C LEU A 21 9.97 0.98 -7.92
N ILE A 22 11.03 1.68 -7.51
CA ILE A 22 11.69 1.45 -6.21
C ILE A 22 10.74 1.79 -5.05
N ASN A 23 10.04 2.90 -5.16
CA ASN A 23 9.15 3.37 -4.11
C ASN A 23 7.91 2.48 -4.00
N HIS A 24 7.40 1.95 -5.11
CA HIS A 24 6.31 0.97 -5.08
C HIS A 24 6.72 -0.30 -4.31
N VAL A 25 7.89 -0.88 -4.63
CA VAL A 25 8.42 -2.04 -3.89
C VAL A 25 8.66 -1.70 -2.41
N TYR A 26 9.22 -0.53 -2.10
CA TYR A 26 9.42 -0.11 -0.71
C TYR A 26 8.11 0.00 0.09
N MET A 27 7.03 0.46 -0.54
CA MET A 27 5.75 0.68 0.14
C MET A 27 4.96 -0.60 0.34
N TRP A 28 4.98 -1.52 -0.63
CA TRP A 28 4.01 -2.61 -0.67
C TRP A 28 4.62 -4.01 -0.57
N HIS A 29 5.95 -4.15 -0.68
CA HIS A 29 6.56 -5.47 -0.64
C HIS A 29 6.47 -6.10 0.77
N PRO A 30 6.12 -7.40 0.88
CA PRO A 30 5.84 -8.03 2.18
C PRO A 30 7.08 -8.24 3.07
N ALA A 31 8.29 -8.11 2.53
CA ALA A 31 9.54 -8.36 3.25
C ALA A 31 9.99 -7.22 4.20
N ASP A 32 9.16 -6.19 4.40
CA ASP A 32 9.40 -5.01 5.26
C ASP A 32 10.83 -4.44 5.10
N PHE A 33 11.11 -3.94 3.90
CA PHE A 33 12.44 -3.43 3.59
C PHE A 33 12.71 -2.09 4.28
N SER A 34 13.81 -2.02 5.02
CA SER A 34 14.36 -0.72 5.44
C SER A 34 14.81 0.10 4.22
N LYS A 35 14.88 1.43 4.37
CA LYS A 35 15.41 2.32 3.31
C LYS A 35 16.84 1.93 2.88
N GLN A 36 17.67 1.51 3.84
CA GLN A 36 19.02 1.04 3.55
C GLN A 36 19.02 -0.28 2.78
N SER A 37 18.11 -1.20 3.11
CA SER A 37 17.94 -2.48 2.40
C SER A 37 17.54 -2.24 0.95
N ILE A 38 16.60 -1.33 0.68
CA ILE A 38 16.22 -0.92 -0.67
C ILE A 38 17.40 -0.34 -1.45
N ALA A 39 18.14 0.60 -0.83
CA ALA A 39 19.31 1.18 -1.47
C ALA A 39 20.38 0.13 -1.81
N ASN A 40 20.58 -0.84 -0.92
CA ASN A 40 21.53 -1.94 -1.14
C ASN A 40 21.05 -2.86 -2.28
N LEU A 41 19.77 -3.21 -2.34
CA LEU A 41 19.19 -4.00 -3.45
C LEU A 41 19.37 -3.29 -4.79
N TRP A 42 19.13 -1.97 -4.82
CA TRP A 42 19.32 -1.18 -6.03
C TRP A 42 20.79 -1.17 -6.48
N LYS A 43 21.74 -1.03 -5.54
CA LYS A 43 23.18 -1.12 -5.86
C LYS A 43 23.59 -2.51 -6.36
N MET A 44 22.93 -3.58 -5.89
CA MET A 44 23.28 -4.96 -6.24
C MET A 44 22.85 -5.36 -7.65
N GLY A 45 21.65 -5.00 -8.08
CA GLY A 45 21.13 -5.43 -9.39
C GLY A 45 20.19 -4.44 -10.07
N GLY A 46 20.08 -3.22 -9.54
CA GLY A 46 19.34 -2.13 -10.16
C GLY A 46 17.91 -2.51 -10.50
N GLN A 47 17.51 -2.14 -11.72
CA GLN A 47 16.13 -2.25 -12.17
C GLN A 47 15.63 -3.70 -12.29
N GLU A 48 16.48 -4.66 -12.67
CA GLU A 48 16.01 -6.04 -12.91
C GLU A 48 15.59 -6.73 -11.62
N ILE A 49 16.34 -6.56 -10.52
CA ILE A 49 15.91 -7.05 -9.20
C ILE A 49 14.56 -6.44 -8.81
N PHE A 50 14.39 -5.13 -9.04
CA PHE A 50 13.16 -4.47 -8.64
C PHE A 50 11.94 -4.91 -9.47
N LYS A 51 12.10 -5.19 -10.76
CA LYS A 51 11.03 -5.78 -11.58
C LYS A 51 10.56 -7.12 -11.03
N GLU A 52 11.47 -7.98 -10.57
CA GLU A 52 11.11 -9.26 -9.94
C GLU A 52 10.34 -9.05 -8.63
N LEU A 53 10.76 -8.07 -7.82
CA LEU A 53 10.10 -7.74 -6.56
C LEU A 53 8.74 -7.06 -6.77
N THR A 54 8.51 -6.39 -7.91
CA THR A 54 7.26 -5.68 -8.18
C THR A 54 6.05 -6.60 -8.16
N SER A 55 6.15 -7.84 -8.67
CA SER A 55 5.00 -8.74 -8.70
C SER A 55 4.43 -9.02 -7.30
N ALA A 56 5.29 -9.16 -6.28
CA ALA A 56 4.84 -9.35 -4.91
C ALA A 56 4.27 -8.06 -4.30
N ALA A 57 4.87 -6.90 -4.65
CA ALA A 57 4.39 -5.60 -4.20
C ALA A 57 3.01 -5.25 -4.81
N ASP A 58 2.81 -5.50 -6.11
CA ASP A 58 1.53 -5.31 -6.80
C ASP A 58 0.43 -6.13 -6.13
N HIS A 59 0.70 -7.42 -5.88
CA HIS A 59 -0.27 -8.32 -5.25
C HIS A 59 -0.67 -7.85 -3.84
N MET A 60 0.30 -7.39 -3.04
CA MET A 60 0.03 -6.84 -1.71
C MET A 60 -0.79 -5.54 -1.80
N CYS A 61 -0.44 -4.64 -2.72
CA CYS A 61 -1.18 -3.39 -2.96
C CYS A 61 -2.65 -3.66 -3.35
N GLU A 62 -2.88 -4.62 -4.24
CA GLU A 62 -4.22 -5.06 -4.64
C GLU A 62 -5.01 -5.62 -3.45
N LEU A 63 -4.39 -6.48 -2.64
CA LEU A 63 -5.04 -7.05 -1.45
C LEU A 63 -5.38 -5.98 -0.42
N GLU A 64 -4.47 -5.04 -0.13
CA GLU A 64 -4.74 -3.94 0.80
C GLU A 64 -5.86 -3.03 0.31
N THR A 65 -5.88 -2.74 -1.00
CA THR A 65 -6.96 -1.99 -1.64
C THR A 65 -8.30 -2.72 -1.48
N HIS A 66 -8.33 -4.03 -1.73
CA HIS A 66 -9.53 -4.84 -1.59
C HIS A 66 -10.01 -4.90 -0.13
N ILE A 67 -9.11 -5.08 0.83
CA ILE A 67 -9.42 -5.05 2.27
C ILE A 67 -10.04 -3.70 2.65
N SER A 68 -9.49 -2.59 2.16
CA SER A 68 -10.02 -1.25 2.41
C SER A 68 -11.45 -1.09 1.88
N GLN A 69 -11.71 -1.55 0.66
CA GLN A 69 -13.04 -1.54 0.06
C GLN A 69 -14.04 -2.39 0.86
N LEU A 70 -13.65 -3.59 1.28
CA LEU A 70 -14.49 -4.46 2.10
C LEU A 70 -14.81 -3.84 3.46
N LYS A 71 -13.84 -3.19 4.11
CA LYS A 71 -14.06 -2.46 5.37
C LYS A 71 -15.07 -1.32 5.19
N GLN A 72 -14.99 -0.58 4.08
CA GLN A 72 -15.96 0.47 3.76
C GLN A 72 -17.37 -0.10 3.56
N GLN A 73 -17.50 -1.18 2.79
CA GLN A 73 -18.79 -1.85 2.57
C GLN A 73 -19.39 -2.36 3.88
N LEU A 74 -18.57 -2.97 4.75
CA LEU A 74 -19.01 -3.42 6.07
C LEU A 74 -19.48 -2.26 6.94
N GLY A 75 -18.78 -1.12 6.90
CA GLY A 75 -19.18 0.09 7.61
C GLY A 75 -20.57 0.59 7.16
N ASN A 76 -20.79 0.66 5.86
CA ASN A 76 -22.06 1.07 5.28
C ASN A 76 -23.20 0.11 5.65
N ALA A 77 -22.94 -1.20 5.60
CA ALA A 77 -23.93 -2.22 5.97
C ALA A 77 -24.32 -2.13 7.46
N LYS A 78 -23.34 -1.91 8.35
CA LYS A 78 -23.59 -1.69 9.79
C LYS A 78 -24.42 -0.43 10.04
N ALA A 79 -24.06 0.69 9.40
CA ALA A 79 -24.80 1.94 9.54
C ALA A 79 -26.28 1.78 9.10
N ASN A 80 -26.51 1.06 8.00
CA ASN A 80 -27.86 0.76 7.53
C ASN A 80 -28.63 -0.13 8.52
N TYR A 81 -28.01 -1.21 9.01
CA TYR A 81 -28.60 -2.09 10.02
C TYR A 81 -29.01 -1.32 11.28
N ASP A 82 -28.12 -0.48 11.81
CA ASP A 82 -28.38 0.31 13.02
C ASP A 82 -29.50 1.33 12.79
N SER A 83 -29.54 1.98 11.63
CA SER A 83 -30.60 2.92 11.26
C SER A 83 -31.98 2.24 11.20
N ILE A 84 -32.07 1.08 10.55
CA ILE A 84 -33.31 0.30 10.46
C ILE A 84 -33.76 -0.12 11.87
N LYS A 85 -32.83 -0.67 12.67
CA LYS A 85 -33.14 -1.12 14.03
C LYS A 85 -33.65 0.03 14.91
N ALA A 86 -33.00 1.20 14.87
CA ALA A 86 -33.44 2.37 15.60
C ALA A 86 -34.84 2.84 15.17
N GLY A 87 -35.12 2.82 13.86
CA GLY A 87 -36.45 3.14 13.33
C GLY A 87 -37.55 2.24 13.91
N TYR A 88 -37.32 0.94 14.02
CA TYR A 88 -38.27 0.01 14.62
C TYR A 88 -38.42 0.18 16.14
N MET A 89 -37.36 0.52 16.86
CA MET A 89 -37.43 0.74 18.31
C MET A 89 -38.19 2.01 18.67
N ASN A 90 -38.08 3.07 17.86
CA ASN A 90 -38.82 4.32 18.07
C ASN A 90 -40.32 4.17 17.75
N ASN A 91 -40.67 3.40 16.72
CA ASN A 91 -42.06 3.18 16.32
C ASN A 91 -42.83 2.19 17.22
N ALA A 92 -42.16 1.54 18.17
CA ALA A 92 -42.78 0.59 19.11
C ALA A 92 -43.10 1.23 20.48
N GLN A 93 -42.81 2.52 20.66
CA GLN A 93 -43.06 3.28 21.89
C GLN A 93 -44.24 4.25 21.78
N ASP A 94 -44.87 4.36 20.60
CA ASP A 94 -46.14 5.05 20.34
C ASP A 94 -47.31 4.04 20.30
#